data_AF-A0A1A8AAQ4-F1
#
_entry.id   AF-A0A1A8AAQ4-F1
#
_cell.length_a   1.000
_cell.length_b   1.000
_cell.length_c   1.000
_cell.angle_alpha   90.00
_cell.angle_beta   90.00
_cell.angle_gamma   90.00
#
_symmetry.space_group_name_H-M   'P 1'
#
loop_
_entity.id
_entity.type
_entity.pdbx_description
1 polymer ?
#
loop_
_entity_poly.entity_id
_entity_poly.type
_entity_poly.pdbx_seq_one_letter_code
_entity_poly.pdbx_strand_id
1 'polypeptide(L)'
;EHKVRLVISKLGLDSLGPFNPQERIIEYMVKSQEVGGLISLSLQQFVQSVSARTAAPGGGSVSAAIAALGAALGAMVGQMTYGKRQFENLDGVMRRLIPPFHQAANELLQMVDADASAFSSYMAALKLPKSSSEEIERREAAMQEGLKQAVRIPLALAERVSVLWPTLKEIVTYGNISCKSDAQVAAKALETAVFGAYFNVTINLKDVTDESFKLATQRRVSELLQEAEAGLSHVLRAAEKRS
;
A
#
# COMPACT_ATOMS: atom_id res chain seq x y z
N GLU A 1 2.63 -15.32 11.82
CA GLU A 1 2.97 -16.05 13.06
C GLU A 1 1.81 -16.82 13.70
N HIS A 2 0.66 -16.22 14.05
CA HIS A 2 -0.41 -16.93 14.78
C HIS A 2 -0.99 -18.16 14.07
N LYS A 3 -1.13 -18.14 12.73
CA LYS A 3 -1.58 -19.30 11.95
C LYS A 3 -0.60 -20.47 12.04
N VAL A 4 0.70 -20.18 11.94
CA VAL A 4 1.77 -21.18 12.05
C VAL A 4 1.79 -21.76 13.46
N ARG A 5 1.67 -20.93 14.49
CA ARG A 5 1.58 -21.37 15.89
C ARG A 5 0.36 -22.28 16.14
N LEU A 6 -0.79 -21.95 15.55
CA LEU A 6 -1.99 -22.79 15.63
C LEU A 6 -1.75 -24.16 14.98
N VAL A 7 -1.13 -24.21 13.81
CA VAL A 7 -0.81 -25.47 13.11
C VAL A 7 0.19 -26.31 13.90
N ILE A 8 1.26 -25.69 14.45
CA ILE A 8 2.23 -26.36 15.33
C ILE A 8 1.52 -27.03 16.50
N SER A 9 0.66 -26.29 17.20
CA SER A 9 -0.09 -26.82 18.34
C SER A 9 -1.09 -27.90 17.94
N LYS A 10 -1.80 -27.74 16.81
CA LYS A 10 -2.82 -28.69 16.37
C LYS A 10 -2.23 -30.00 15.83
N LEU A 11 -1.05 -29.94 15.21
CA LEU A 11 -0.36 -31.09 14.65
C LEU A 11 0.71 -31.67 15.58
N GLY A 12 0.93 -31.06 16.76
CA GLY A 12 1.93 -31.50 17.73
C GLY A 12 3.36 -31.47 17.16
N LEU A 13 3.66 -30.49 16.30
CA LEU A 13 4.99 -30.38 15.66
C LEU A 13 6.12 -30.07 16.67
N ASP A 14 5.75 -29.69 17.89
CA ASP A 14 6.63 -29.43 19.03
C ASP A 14 6.72 -30.60 20.05
N SER A 15 6.10 -31.75 19.74
CA SER A 15 6.00 -32.90 20.66
C SER A 15 7.33 -33.58 21.00
N LEU A 16 8.30 -33.54 20.10
CA LEU A 16 9.64 -34.15 20.28
C LEU A 16 10.74 -33.10 20.57
N GLY A 17 10.40 -31.81 20.51
CA GLY A 17 11.35 -30.70 20.68
C GLY A 17 10.78 -29.40 20.08
N PRO A 18 11.35 -28.23 20.41
CA PRO A 18 10.82 -26.95 19.97
C PRO A 18 10.82 -26.84 18.43
N PHE A 19 9.66 -26.54 17.85
CA PHE A 19 9.54 -26.24 16.44
C PHE A 19 9.78 -24.74 16.21
N ASN A 20 10.99 -24.37 15.79
CA ASN A 20 11.31 -22.99 15.39
C ASN A 20 10.94 -22.77 13.91
N PRO A 21 9.89 -22.00 13.58
CA PRO A 21 9.48 -21.80 12.18
C PRO A 21 10.56 -21.13 11.31
N GLN A 22 11.39 -20.27 11.89
CA GLN A 22 12.45 -19.55 11.18
C GLN A 22 13.56 -20.48 10.66
N GLU A 23 13.69 -21.65 11.27
CA GLU A 23 14.72 -22.65 10.94
C GLU A 23 14.15 -23.91 10.28
N ARG A 24 12.82 -24.00 10.16
CA ARG A 24 12.11 -25.22 9.71
C ARG A 24 11.21 -24.98 8.50
N ILE A 25 10.85 -23.73 8.22
CA ILE A 25 10.08 -23.36 7.02
C ILE A 25 11.05 -22.83 5.97
N ILE A 26 11.16 -23.53 4.84
CA ILE A 26 12.14 -23.23 3.79
C ILE A 26 11.99 -21.78 3.31
N GLU A 27 10.77 -21.29 3.10
CA GLU A 27 10.52 -19.90 2.68
C GLU A 27 10.98 -18.86 3.71
N TYR A 28 11.02 -19.20 5.00
CA TYR A 28 11.47 -18.29 6.05
C TYR A 28 13.00 -18.33 6.17
N MET A 29 13.60 -19.51 5.99
CA MET A 29 15.06 -19.68 5.96
C MET A 29 15.69 -19.05 4.72
N VAL A 30 14.99 -19.12 3.58
CA VAL A 30 15.42 -18.60 2.28
C VAL A 30 14.92 -17.18 2.05
N LYS A 31 14.12 -16.61 2.98
CA LYS A 31 13.91 -15.16 3.01
C LYS A 31 15.28 -14.53 3.19
N SER A 32 15.86 -14.14 2.07
CA SER A 32 17.15 -13.52 1.96
C SER A 32 17.21 -12.42 3.01
N GLN A 33 18.37 -12.24 3.61
CA GLN A 33 18.75 -10.95 4.17
C GLN A 33 18.62 -9.92 3.04
N GLU A 34 17.40 -9.44 2.78
CA GLU A 34 17.16 -8.36 1.85
C GLU A 34 17.88 -7.17 2.45
N VAL A 35 18.92 -6.74 1.74
CA VAL A 35 19.61 -5.48 1.98
C VAL A 35 18.52 -4.43 2.15
N GLY A 36 18.43 -3.87 3.36
CA GLY A 36 17.20 -3.28 3.88
C GLY A 36 16.58 -2.23 2.96
N GLY A 37 15.37 -2.51 2.48
CA GLY A 37 14.52 -1.54 1.78
C GLY A 37 14.11 -0.38 2.68
N LEU A 38 13.52 0.66 2.10
CA LEU A 38 12.96 1.81 2.80
C LEU A 38 12.01 1.42 3.93
N ILE A 39 11.26 0.32 3.77
CA ILE A 39 10.32 -0.18 4.79
C ILE A 39 11.00 -0.74 6.04
N SER A 40 12.29 -1.06 5.95
CA SER A 40 13.08 -1.57 7.08
C SER A 40 13.72 -0.46 7.92
N LEU A 41 13.72 0.77 7.40
CA LEU A 41 14.24 1.94 8.11
C LEU A 41 13.34 2.29 9.31
N SER A 42 13.93 2.88 10.34
CA SER A 42 13.12 3.57 11.34
C SER A 42 12.32 4.71 10.68
N LEU A 43 11.17 5.06 11.26
CA LEU A 43 10.37 6.18 10.75
C LEU A 43 11.18 7.48 10.64
N GLN A 44 12.06 7.73 11.61
CA GLN A 44 12.97 8.88 11.59
C GLN A 44 13.90 8.85 10.36
N GLN A 45 14.52 7.70 10.08
CA GLN A 45 15.42 7.54 8.93
C GLN A 45 14.65 7.63 7.61
N PHE A 46 13.44 7.08 7.52
CA PHE A 46 12.60 7.21 6.33
C PHE A 46 12.28 8.68 6.03
N VAL A 47 11.82 9.43 7.04
CA VAL A 47 11.53 10.88 6.90
C VAL A 47 12.79 11.66 6.50
N GLN A 48 13.93 11.37 7.12
CA GLN A 48 15.22 11.98 6.74
C GLN A 48 15.60 11.66 5.30
N SER A 49 15.38 10.41 4.85
CA SER A 49 15.66 9.98 3.49
C SER A 49 14.77 10.69 2.46
N VAL A 50 13.48 10.89 2.77
CA VAL A 50 12.56 11.67 1.91
C VAL A 50 12.99 13.14 1.82
N SER A 51 13.53 13.71 2.90
CA SER A 51 14.02 15.09 2.92
C SER A 51 15.44 15.27 2.35
N ALA A 52 16.11 14.18 1.97
CA ALA A 52 17.48 14.23 1.50
C ALA A 52 17.56 14.81 0.08
N ARG A 53 18.76 15.30 -0.30
CA ARG A 53 19.04 15.77 -1.67
C ARG A 53 19.29 14.59 -2.62
N THR A 54 18.33 13.69 -2.72
CA THR A 54 18.33 12.52 -3.61
C THR A 54 17.07 12.53 -4.48
N ALA A 55 17.06 11.74 -5.55
CA ALA A 55 15.91 11.66 -6.46
C ALA A 55 14.83 10.68 -5.98
N ALA A 56 15.17 9.76 -5.06
CA ALA A 56 14.27 8.84 -4.38
C ALA A 56 14.78 8.59 -2.95
N PRO A 57 13.91 8.23 -1.98
CA PRO A 57 12.45 8.11 -2.09
C PRO A 57 11.74 9.45 -2.32
N GLY A 58 10.57 9.41 -2.97
CA GLY A 58 9.82 10.61 -3.37
C GLY A 58 8.33 10.54 -3.04
N GLY A 59 7.54 11.34 -3.75
CA GLY A 59 6.10 11.47 -3.50
C GLY A 59 5.31 10.16 -3.64
N GLY A 60 5.68 9.28 -4.58
CA GLY A 60 5.06 7.95 -4.74
C GLY A 60 5.29 7.07 -3.52
N SER A 61 6.55 6.96 -3.08
CA SER A 61 6.96 6.22 -1.88
C SER A 61 6.24 6.72 -0.63
N VAL A 62 6.11 8.05 -0.47
CA VAL A 62 5.38 8.66 0.65
C VAL A 62 3.88 8.38 0.54
N SER A 63 3.29 8.42 -0.66
CA SER A 63 1.88 8.09 -0.88
C SER A 63 1.58 6.65 -0.46
N ALA A 64 2.47 5.71 -0.80
CA ALA A 64 2.38 4.30 -0.39
C ALA A 64 2.44 4.14 1.13
N ALA A 65 3.38 4.84 1.80
CA ALA A 65 3.49 4.82 3.25
C ALA A 65 2.24 5.40 3.94
N ILE A 66 1.69 6.52 3.44
CA ILE A 66 0.44 7.10 3.94
C ILE A 66 -0.73 6.14 3.75
N ALA A 67 -0.83 5.47 2.60
CA ALA A 67 -1.87 4.48 2.32
C ALA A 67 -1.79 3.30 3.31
N ALA A 68 -0.58 2.78 3.55
CA ALA A 68 -0.35 1.69 4.48
C ALA A 68 -0.77 2.06 5.91
N LEU A 69 -0.43 3.28 6.36
CA LEU A 69 -0.86 3.81 7.66
C LEU A 69 -2.39 3.98 7.73
N GLY A 70 -3.02 4.50 6.68
CA GLY A 70 -4.48 4.63 6.60
C GLY A 70 -5.19 3.28 6.68
N ALA A 71 -4.70 2.28 5.96
CA ALA A 71 -5.21 0.92 6.04
C ALA A 71 -4.98 0.29 7.42
N ALA A 72 -3.81 0.50 8.04
CA ALA A 72 -3.51 0.01 9.38
C ALA A 72 -4.44 0.61 10.45
N LEU A 73 -4.78 1.90 10.36
CA LEU A 73 -5.79 2.52 11.22
C LEU A 73 -7.18 1.91 11.00
N GLY A 74 -7.58 1.65 9.76
CA GLY A 74 -8.84 0.94 9.46
C GLY A 74 -8.91 -0.44 10.12
N ALA A 75 -7.81 -1.20 10.08
CA ALA A 75 -7.70 -2.47 10.79
C ALA A 75 -7.77 -2.29 12.32
N MET A 76 -7.04 -1.31 12.86
CA MET A 76 -7.02 -1.01 14.30
C MET A 76 -8.42 -0.68 14.83
N VAL A 77 -9.21 0.13 14.13
CA VAL A 77 -10.59 0.46 14.54
C VAL A 77 -11.44 -0.81 14.66
N GLY A 78 -11.32 -1.72 13.68
CA GLY A 78 -11.99 -3.02 13.73
C GLY A 78 -11.51 -3.87 14.92
N GLN A 79 -10.21 -3.96 15.15
CA GLN A 79 -9.61 -4.71 16.27
C GLN A 79 -10.04 -4.13 17.64
N MET A 80 -10.16 -2.81 17.74
CA MET A 80 -10.62 -2.13 18.96
C MET A 80 -12.11 -2.37 19.27
N THR A 81 -12.82 -2.97 18.33
CA THR A 81 -14.24 -3.36 18.43
C THR A 81 -14.38 -4.87 18.66
N TYR A 82 -13.62 -5.68 17.93
CA TYR A 82 -13.66 -7.14 17.97
C TYR A 82 -13.27 -7.74 19.34
N GLY A 83 -13.98 -8.80 19.75
CA GLY A 83 -13.62 -9.62 20.92
C GLY A 83 -13.89 -8.94 22.27
N LYS A 84 -14.56 -7.78 22.26
CA LYS A 84 -15.01 -7.11 23.49
C LYS A 84 -16.45 -7.50 23.77
N ARG A 85 -16.75 -7.85 25.03
CA ARG A 85 -18.09 -8.27 25.48
C ARG A 85 -19.20 -7.29 25.09
N GLN A 86 -18.94 -5.99 25.15
CA GLN A 86 -19.91 -4.95 24.78
C GLN A 86 -20.22 -4.88 23.27
N PHE A 87 -19.43 -5.54 22.43
CA PHE A 87 -19.54 -5.56 20.97
C PHE A 87 -19.64 -6.98 20.40
N GLU A 88 -19.98 -7.97 21.23
CA GLU A 88 -20.01 -9.38 20.83
C GLU A 88 -20.95 -9.64 19.63
N ASN A 89 -22.06 -8.90 19.54
CA ASN A 89 -22.98 -8.93 18.40
C ASN A 89 -22.34 -8.45 17.09
N LEU A 90 -21.21 -7.75 17.14
CA LEU A 90 -20.47 -7.25 15.98
C LEU A 90 -19.26 -8.12 15.63
N ASP A 91 -18.94 -9.18 16.39
CA ASP A 91 -17.75 -10.01 16.13
C ASP A 91 -17.75 -10.61 14.72
N GLY A 92 -18.90 -11.12 14.26
CA GLY A 92 -19.06 -11.63 12.90
C GLY A 92 -18.79 -10.56 11.83
N VAL A 93 -19.24 -9.33 12.09
CA VAL A 93 -18.99 -8.17 11.21
C VAL A 93 -17.49 -7.84 11.20
N MET A 94 -16.86 -7.72 12.37
CA MET A 94 -15.45 -7.35 12.47
C MET A 94 -14.52 -8.41 11.87
N ARG A 95 -14.85 -9.71 11.98
CA ARG A 95 -14.11 -10.80 11.31
C ARG A 95 -14.08 -10.64 9.78
N ARG A 96 -15.12 -10.04 9.18
CA ARG A 96 -15.17 -9.74 7.75
C ARG A 96 -14.44 -8.45 7.40
N LEU A 97 -14.56 -7.41 8.23
CA LEU A 97 -14.05 -6.07 7.92
C LEU A 97 -12.55 -5.88 8.21
N ILE A 98 -11.99 -6.58 9.21
CA ILE A 98 -10.59 -6.43 9.61
C ILE A 98 -9.58 -6.97 8.56
N PRO A 99 -9.75 -8.17 7.97
CA PRO A 99 -8.74 -8.76 7.10
C PRO A 99 -8.40 -7.94 5.83
N PRO A 100 -9.37 -7.33 5.11
CA PRO A 100 -9.06 -6.50 3.94
C PRO A 100 -8.07 -5.37 4.25
N PHE A 101 -8.22 -4.71 5.41
CA PHE A 101 -7.33 -3.64 5.84
C PHE A 101 -5.92 -4.14 6.18
N HIS A 102 -5.79 -5.24 6.93
CA HIS A 102 -4.47 -5.81 7.22
C HIS A 102 -3.75 -6.26 5.95
N GLN A 103 -4.47 -6.89 5.02
CA GLN A 103 -3.89 -7.29 3.75
C GLN A 103 -3.41 -6.08 2.95
N ALA A 104 -4.28 -5.06 2.80
CA ALA A 104 -3.92 -3.85 2.08
C ALA A 104 -2.77 -3.10 2.73
N ALA A 105 -2.72 -3.00 4.06
CA ALA A 105 -1.60 -2.34 4.75
C ALA A 105 -0.25 -2.98 4.40
N ASN A 106 -0.19 -4.31 4.34
CA ASN A 106 1.04 -5.02 3.96
C ASN A 106 1.39 -4.81 2.48
N GLU A 107 0.41 -4.93 1.58
CA GLU A 107 0.63 -4.74 0.14
C GLU A 107 1.06 -3.31 -0.19
N LEU A 108 0.40 -2.31 0.40
CA LEU A 108 0.73 -0.89 0.23
C LEU A 108 2.10 -0.56 0.83
N LEU A 109 2.50 -1.21 1.92
CA LEU A 109 3.84 -1.04 2.48
C LEU A 109 4.92 -1.51 1.51
N GLN A 110 4.72 -2.64 0.82
CA GLN A 110 5.67 -3.11 -0.22
C GLN A 110 5.77 -2.14 -1.41
N MET A 111 4.73 -1.35 -1.68
CA MET A 111 4.76 -0.36 -2.76
C MET A 111 5.72 0.80 -2.49
N VAL A 112 6.14 1.02 -1.23
CA VAL A 112 7.16 2.04 -0.89
C VAL A 112 8.48 1.73 -1.59
N ASP A 113 8.95 0.49 -1.48
CA ASP A 113 10.18 0.05 -2.15
C ASP A 113 9.99 -0.12 -3.66
N ALA A 114 8.80 -0.56 -4.08
CA ALA A 114 8.49 -0.73 -5.50
C ALA A 114 8.57 0.61 -6.26
N ASP A 115 8.09 1.71 -5.68
CA ASP A 115 8.17 3.05 -6.26
C ASP A 115 9.62 3.51 -6.42
N ALA A 116 10.43 3.40 -5.36
CA ALA A 116 11.85 3.76 -5.41
C ALA A 116 12.64 2.90 -6.41
N SER A 117 12.28 1.61 -6.53
CA SER A 117 12.90 0.67 -7.48
C SER A 117 12.50 0.97 -8.92
N ALA A 118 11.23 1.31 -9.18
CA ALA A 118 10.74 1.69 -10.50
C ALA A 118 11.43 2.98 -10.99
N PHE A 119 11.55 3.98 -10.12
CA PHE A 119 12.28 5.20 -10.42
C PHE A 119 13.76 4.93 -10.72
N SER A 120 14.41 4.10 -9.89
CA SER A 120 15.82 3.73 -10.08
C SER A 120 16.04 3.00 -11.42
N SER A 121 15.11 2.14 -11.80
CA SER A 121 15.14 1.42 -13.08
C SER A 121 15.00 2.37 -14.28
N TYR A 122 14.09 3.35 -14.19
CA TYR A 122 13.97 4.39 -15.21
C TYR A 122 15.25 5.23 -15.34
N MET A 123 15.85 5.63 -14.22
CA MET A 123 17.13 6.36 -14.21
C MET A 123 18.29 5.53 -14.78
N ALA A 124 18.30 4.21 -14.59
CA ALA A 124 19.27 3.32 -15.20
C ALA A 124 19.08 3.25 -16.73
N ALA A 125 17.83 3.15 -17.20
CA ALA A 125 17.52 3.16 -18.64
C ALA A 125 17.98 4.45 -19.32
N LEU A 126 17.83 5.61 -18.66
CA LEU A 126 18.31 6.90 -19.17
C LEU A 126 19.83 6.92 -19.44
N LYS A 127 20.61 6.13 -18.68
CA LYS A 127 22.07 6.05 -18.76
C LYS A 127 22.58 5.03 -19.79
N LEU A 128 21.70 4.26 -20.43
CA LEU A 128 22.12 3.29 -21.44
C LEU A 128 22.84 3.98 -22.61
N PRO A 129 23.79 3.28 -23.28
CA PRO A 129 24.47 3.78 -24.48
C PRO A 129 23.51 4.19 -25.60
N LYS A 130 24.00 5.04 -26.50
CA LYS A 130 23.23 5.62 -27.61
C LYS A 130 24.10 5.91 -28.83
N SER A 131 25.14 5.12 -29.02
CA SER A 131 26.17 5.32 -30.05
C SER A 131 25.84 4.60 -31.35
N SER A 132 25.04 3.54 -31.31
CA SER A 132 24.53 2.82 -32.48
C SER A 132 23.00 2.88 -32.58
N SER A 133 22.44 2.59 -33.75
CA SER A 133 20.98 2.49 -33.94
C SER A 133 20.37 1.43 -33.02
N GLU A 134 21.00 0.26 -32.91
CA GLU A 134 20.56 -0.83 -32.04
C GLU A 134 20.61 -0.44 -30.54
N GLU A 135 21.59 0.37 -30.14
CA GLU A 135 21.67 0.93 -28.78
C GLU A 135 20.56 1.95 -28.52
N ILE A 136 20.28 2.83 -29.49
CA ILE A 136 19.21 3.84 -29.40
C ILE A 136 17.85 3.15 -29.24
N GLU A 137 17.54 2.15 -30.06
CA GLU A 137 16.28 1.40 -29.98
C GLU A 137 16.13 0.66 -28.65
N ARG A 138 17.18 -0.04 -28.19
CA ARG A 138 17.16 -0.73 -26.88
C ARG A 138 16.98 0.24 -25.73
N ARG A 139 17.66 1.39 -25.78
CA ARG A 139 17.54 2.45 -24.79
C ARG A 139 16.12 3.00 -24.75
N GLU A 140 15.53 3.30 -25.90
CA GLU A 140 14.16 3.80 -25.99
C GLU A 140 13.13 2.81 -25.44
N ALA A 141 13.23 1.54 -25.82
CA ALA A 141 12.38 0.48 -25.30
C ALA A 141 12.49 0.35 -23.77
N ALA A 142 13.71 0.37 -23.23
CA ALA A 142 13.96 0.30 -21.78
C ALA A 142 13.41 1.53 -21.03
N MET A 143 13.54 2.74 -21.61
CA MET A 143 12.97 3.95 -21.01
C MET A 143 11.45 3.90 -20.99
N GLN A 144 10.81 3.48 -22.09
CA GLN A 144 9.35 3.39 -22.16
C GLN A 144 8.79 2.34 -21.21
N GLU A 145 9.44 1.18 -21.07
CA GLU A 145 9.01 0.19 -20.07
C GLU A 145 9.24 0.68 -18.63
N GLY A 146 10.37 1.36 -18.37
CA GLY A 146 10.64 2.00 -17.08
C GLY A 146 9.57 3.02 -16.69
N LEU A 147 9.15 3.87 -17.64
CA LEU A 147 8.05 4.82 -17.43
C LEU A 147 6.71 4.11 -17.19
N LYS A 148 6.39 3.08 -17.97
CA LYS A 148 5.16 2.30 -17.74
C LYS A 148 5.16 1.66 -16.35
N GLN A 149 6.28 1.18 -15.85
CA GLN A 149 6.38 0.70 -14.45
C GLN A 149 6.21 1.82 -13.44
N ALA A 150 6.86 2.97 -13.62
CA ALA A 150 6.70 4.14 -12.76
C ALA A 150 5.24 4.67 -12.72
N VAL A 151 4.44 4.38 -13.76
CA VAL A 151 2.99 4.66 -13.80
C VAL A 151 2.18 3.55 -13.12
N ARG A 152 2.51 2.27 -13.35
CA ARG A 152 1.75 1.12 -12.85
C ARG A 152 1.75 1.06 -11.31
N ILE A 153 2.86 1.39 -10.64
CA ILE A 153 2.94 1.36 -9.18
C ILE A 153 1.93 2.31 -8.50
N PRO A 154 1.92 3.63 -8.78
CA PRO A 154 0.94 4.53 -8.19
C PRO A 154 -0.50 4.24 -8.66
N LEU A 155 -0.71 3.75 -9.88
CA LEU A 155 -2.04 3.29 -10.31
C LEU A 155 -2.54 2.13 -9.44
N ALA A 156 -1.70 1.09 -9.24
CA ALA A 156 -2.03 -0.06 -8.41
C ALA A 156 -2.28 0.33 -6.95
N LEU A 157 -1.55 1.33 -6.43
CA LEU A 157 -1.81 1.92 -5.11
C LEU A 157 -3.23 2.48 -5.05
N ALA A 158 -3.62 3.32 -6.02
CA ALA A 158 -4.94 3.93 -6.05
C ALA A 158 -6.06 2.89 -6.17
N GLU A 159 -5.87 1.87 -7.02
CA GLU A 159 -6.79 0.74 -7.17
C GLU A 159 -6.92 -0.06 -5.87
N ARG A 160 -5.80 -0.29 -5.19
CA ARG A 160 -5.79 -1.03 -3.91
C ARG A 160 -6.46 -0.25 -2.79
N VAL A 161 -6.34 1.07 -2.78
CA VAL A 161 -7.07 1.91 -1.82
C VAL A 161 -8.57 1.92 -2.14
N SER A 162 -8.97 1.97 -3.42
CA SER A 162 -10.39 2.04 -3.81
C SER A 162 -11.22 0.87 -3.25
N VAL A 163 -10.65 -0.35 -3.23
CA VAL A 163 -11.36 -1.52 -2.69
C VAL A 163 -11.61 -1.46 -1.18
N LEU A 164 -10.95 -0.55 -0.45
CA LEU A 164 -11.15 -0.38 1.00
C LEU A 164 -12.34 0.52 1.34
N TRP A 165 -12.82 1.35 0.42
CA TRP A 165 -13.87 2.32 0.74
C TRP A 165 -15.16 1.67 1.24
N PRO A 166 -15.72 0.60 0.64
CA PRO A 166 -16.91 -0.05 1.17
C PRO A 166 -16.71 -0.54 2.61
N THR A 167 -15.57 -1.18 2.87
CA THR A 167 -15.20 -1.70 4.20
C THR A 167 -15.04 -0.56 5.21
N LEU A 168 -14.42 0.56 4.82
CA LEU A 168 -14.24 1.71 5.72
C LEU A 168 -15.58 2.38 6.08
N LYS A 169 -16.51 2.44 5.14
CA LYS A 169 -17.88 2.94 5.37
C LYS A 169 -18.65 2.08 6.37
N GLU A 170 -18.41 0.77 6.39
CA GLU A 170 -18.96 -0.11 7.43
C GLU A 170 -18.23 0.06 8.76
N ILE A 171 -16.89 0.14 8.75
CA ILE A 171 -16.09 0.36 9.95
C ILE A 171 -16.49 1.64 10.68
N VAL A 172 -16.71 2.75 9.98
CA VAL A 172 -17.13 4.00 10.62
C VAL A 172 -18.56 3.92 11.17
N THR A 173 -19.39 3.00 10.68
CA THR A 173 -20.77 2.80 11.16
C THR A 173 -20.83 1.90 12.39
N TYR A 174 -20.09 0.79 12.40
CA TYR A 174 -20.17 -0.23 13.45
C TYR A 174 -19.02 -0.21 14.44
N GLY A 175 -17.86 0.33 14.04
CA GLY A 175 -16.66 0.34 14.86
C GLY A 175 -16.85 1.10 16.17
N ASN A 176 -15.99 0.81 17.12
CA ASN A 176 -15.97 1.45 18.43
C ASN A 176 -15.92 2.98 18.28
N ILE A 177 -16.92 3.67 18.84
CA ILE A 177 -17.06 5.13 18.73
C ILE A 177 -15.86 5.88 19.33
N SER A 178 -15.20 5.31 20.34
CA SER A 178 -13.97 5.89 20.90
C SER A 178 -12.83 5.97 19.89
N CYS A 179 -12.87 5.19 18.80
CA CYS A 179 -11.90 5.22 17.70
C CYS A 179 -12.39 6.04 16.49
N LYS A 180 -13.38 6.91 16.69
CA LYS A 180 -13.92 7.78 15.64
C LYS A 180 -12.86 8.64 14.98
N SER A 181 -11.99 9.28 15.77
CA SER A 181 -10.87 10.07 15.25
C SER A 181 -9.92 9.22 14.40
N ASP A 182 -9.65 7.98 14.82
CA ASP A 182 -8.77 7.06 14.10
C ASP A 182 -9.37 6.70 12.74
N ALA A 183 -10.69 6.46 12.67
CA ALA A 183 -11.39 6.21 11.41
C ALA A 183 -11.40 7.43 10.47
N GLN A 184 -11.49 8.65 11.01
CA GLN A 184 -11.43 9.88 10.22
C GLN A 184 -10.03 10.10 9.64
N VAL A 185 -8.97 9.88 10.44
CA VAL A 185 -7.58 9.95 9.98
C VAL A 185 -7.31 8.84 8.95
N ALA A 186 -7.80 7.63 9.17
CA ALA A 186 -7.71 6.53 8.20
C ALA A 186 -8.29 6.94 6.83
N ALA A 187 -9.49 7.50 6.83
CA ALA A 187 -10.15 7.96 5.61
C ALA A 187 -9.34 9.07 4.91
N LYS A 188 -8.87 10.07 5.66
CA LYS A 188 -8.11 11.16 5.06
C LYS A 188 -6.74 10.72 4.53
N ALA A 189 -6.07 9.82 5.24
CA ALA A 189 -4.80 9.23 4.79
C ALA A 189 -4.98 8.46 3.48
N LEU A 190 -5.99 7.58 3.39
CA LEU A 190 -6.28 6.82 2.18
C LEU A 190 -6.61 7.73 0.99
N GLU A 191 -7.41 8.77 1.19
CA GLU A 191 -7.71 9.75 0.13
C GLU A 191 -6.47 10.56 -0.29
N THR A 192 -5.64 10.99 0.66
CA THR A 192 -4.40 11.72 0.38
C THR A 192 -3.40 10.85 -0.38
N ALA A 193 -3.37 9.54 -0.11
CA ALA A 193 -2.54 8.61 -0.86
C ALA A 193 -3.01 8.45 -2.32
N VAL A 194 -4.32 8.41 -2.57
CA VAL A 194 -4.87 8.39 -3.94
C VAL A 194 -4.58 9.72 -4.65
N PHE A 195 -4.70 10.85 -3.96
CA PHE A 195 -4.29 12.15 -4.47
C PHE A 195 -2.82 12.14 -4.89
N GLY A 196 -1.91 11.65 -4.03
CA GLY A 196 -0.50 11.52 -4.35
C GLY A 196 -0.26 10.60 -5.54
N ALA A 197 -0.91 9.43 -5.59
CA ALA A 197 -0.85 8.51 -6.72
C ALA A 197 -1.31 9.16 -8.03
N TYR A 198 -2.40 9.93 -8.01
CA TYR A 198 -2.90 10.65 -9.18
C TYR A 198 -1.84 11.56 -9.80
N PHE A 199 -1.14 12.36 -8.99
CA PHE A 199 -0.10 13.25 -9.51
C PHE A 199 1.15 12.48 -9.97
N ASN A 200 1.52 11.39 -9.29
CA ASN A 200 2.63 10.53 -9.73
C ASN A 200 2.33 9.79 -11.04
N VAL A 201 1.09 9.35 -11.26
CA VAL A 201 0.65 8.82 -12.56
C VAL A 201 0.70 9.91 -13.62
N THR A 202 0.05 11.05 -13.36
CA THR A 202 -0.10 12.14 -14.33
C THR A 202 1.25 12.72 -14.79
N ILE A 203 2.23 12.82 -13.89
CA ILE A 203 3.55 13.35 -14.25
C ILE A 203 4.32 12.38 -15.17
N ASN A 204 4.33 11.08 -14.85
CA ASN A 204 5.05 10.08 -15.63
C ASN A 204 4.36 9.77 -16.98
N LEU A 205 3.03 9.88 -17.05
CA LEU A 205 2.29 9.68 -18.31
C LEU A 205 2.69 10.67 -19.42
N LYS A 206 3.23 11.85 -19.08
CA LYS A 206 3.66 12.85 -20.08
C LYS A 206 4.74 12.31 -21.01
N ASP A 207 5.61 11.46 -20.49
CA ASP A 207 6.78 10.94 -21.19
C ASP A 207 6.53 9.56 -21.84
N VAL A 208 5.36 8.96 -21.60
CA VAL A 208 4.93 7.74 -22.28
C VAL A 208 4.52 8.08 -23.71
N THR A 209 4.85 7.21 -24.67
CA THR A 209 4.49 7.38 -26.09
C THR A 209 3.28 6.54 -26.53
N ASP A 210 2.95 5.48 -25.77
CA ASP A 210 1.77 4.65 -26.00
C ASP A 210 0.48 5.41 -25.62
N GLU A 211 -0.15 6.05 -26.61
CA GLU A 211 -1.36 6.87 -26.44
C GLU A 211 -2.55 6.06 -25.92
N SER A 212 -2.67 4.79 -26.29
CA SER A 212 -3.75 3.93 -25.79
C SER A 212 -3.63 3.70 -24.28
N PHE A 213 -2.40 3.40 -23.82
CA PHE A 213 -2.09 3.24 -22.42
C PHE A 213 -2.28 4.54 -21.63
N LYS A 214 -1.86 5.69 -22.19
CA LYS A 214 -2.03 7.00 -21.55
C LYS A 214 -3.48 7.36 -21.31
N LEU A 215 -4.31 7.27 -22.35
CA LEU A 215 -5.73 7.63 -22.25
C LEU A 215 -6.48 6.73 -21.27
N ALA A 216 -6.22 5.41 -21.33
CA ALA A 216 -6.83 4.46 -20.41
C ALA A 216 -6.40 4.72 -18.96
N THR A 217 -5.09 4.91 -18.72
CA THR A 217 -4.54 5.11 -17.37
C THR A 217 -4.97 6.45 -16.78
N GLN A 218 -4.96 7.53 -17.58
CA GLN A 218 -5.41 8.85 -17.14
C GLN A 218 -6.89 8.82 -16.73
N ARG A 219 -7.74 8.19 -17.55
CA ARG A 219 -9.17 8.04 -17.20
C ARG A 219 -9.33 7.28 -15.88
N ARG A 220 -8.65 6.13 -15.77
CA ARG A 220 -8.77 5.26 -14.59
C ARG A 220 -8.32 5.97 -13.32
N VAL A 221 -7.19 6.66 -13.34
CA VAL A 221 -6.69 7.35 -12.14
C VAL A 221 -7.56 8.56 -11.76
N SER A 222 -8.17 9.24 -12.73
CA SER A 222 -9.16 10.29 -12.46
C SER A 222 -10.43 9.75 -11.80
N GLU A 223 -10.94 8.60 -12.25
CA GLU A 223 -12.09 7.92 -11.62
C GLU A 223 -11.77 7.53 -10.17
N LEU A 224 -10.59 6.93 -9.94
CA LEU A 224 -10.15 6.53 -8.61
C LEU A 224 -10.02 7.72 -7.64
N LEU A 225 -9.57 8.88 -8.13
CA LEU A 225 -9.51 10.10 -7.32
C LEU A 225 -10.91 10.57 -6.91
N GLN A 226 -11.86 10.59 -7.85
CA GLN A 226 -13.26 10.95 -7.54
C GLN A 226 -13.90 9.96 -6.56
N GLU A 227 -13.65 8.66 -6.74
CA GLU A 227 -14.09 7.63 -5.79
C GLU A 227 -13.52 7.88 -4.39
N ALA A 228 -12.25 8.28 -4.29
CA ALA A 228 -11.61 8.59 -3.02
C ALA A 228 -12.20 9.83 -2.33
N GLU A 229 -12.44 10.91 -3.07
CA GLU A 229 -13.10 12.12 -2.57
C GLU A 229 -14.52 11.81 -2.05
N ALA A 230 -15.28 11.03 -2.82
CA ALA A 230 -16.62 10.58 -2.42
C ALA A 230 -16.58 9.65 -1.20
N GLY A 231 -15.60 8.74 -1.15
CA GLY A 231 -15.34 7.83 -0.04
C GLY A 231 -15.06 8.58 1.25
N LEU A 232 -14.11 9.53 1.22
CA LEU A 232 -13.77 10.41 2.34
C LEU A 232 -15.00 11.18 2.83
N SER A 233 -15.71 11.86 1.91
CA SER A 233 -16.88 12.66 2.26
C SER A 233 -17.95 11.84 2.98
N HIS A 234 -18.22 10.63 2.51
CA HIS A 234 -19.18 9.73 3.15
C HIS A 234 -18.73 9.31 4.56
N VAL A 235 -17.46 8.91 4.71
CA VAL A 235 -16.93 8.46 6.00
C VAL A 235 -16.96 9.58 7.04
N LEU A 236 -16.53 10.79 6.67
CA LEU A 236 -16.53 11.93 7.59
C LEU A 236 -17.95 12.31 8.04
N ARG A 237 -18.91 12.37 7.10
CA ARG A 237 -20.32 12.64 7.43
C ARG A 237 -20.92 11.55 8.32
N ALA A 238 -20.59 10.29 8.09
CA ALA A 238 -21.04 9.19 8.94
C ALA A 238 -20.46 9.28 10.36
N ALA A 239 -19.17 9.61 10.48
CA ALA A 239 -18.50 9.82 11.75
C ALA A 239 -19.09 11.01 12.55
N GLU A 240 -19.42 12.12 11.90
CA GLU A 240 -20.04 13.30 12.53
C GLU A 240 -21.42 12.98 13.12
N LYS A 241 -22.22 12.18 12.42
CA LYS A 241 -23.56 11.77 12.87
C LYS A 241 -23.54 10.78 14.04
N ARG A 242 -22.38 10.15 14.33
CA ARG A 242 -22.21 9.26 15.48
C ARG A 242 -21.76 10.07 16.70
N SER A 243 -22.61 10.08 17.73
CA SER A 243 -22.41 10.70 19.04
C SER A 243 -22.30 9.65 20.13
#